data_AF-A0A7S3P8G2-F1
#
_entry.id   AF-A0A7S3P8G2-F1
#
_cell.length_a   1.000
_cell.length_b   1.000
_cell.length_c   1.000
_cell.angle_alpha   90.00
_cell.angle_beta   90.00
_cell.angle_gamma   90.00
#
_symmetry.space_group_name_H-M   'P 1'
#
loop_
_entity.id
_entity.type
_entity.pdbx_description
1 polymer ?
#
loop_
_entity_poly.entity_id
_entity_poly.type
_entity_poly.pdbx_seq_one_letter_code
_entity_poly.pdbx_strand_id
1 'polypeptide(L)'
;MFYLLSFLLLAFAVLSEARMPFFGKRKEYTPLVFFTVPKGLMPECDAVEKAVRDVEKELGVRVERLDILRNPTAEAAMSLLTNKSPPFLYHRESCQTVHIPPATGEASAASVVPTYVDKDRLRAWATGRYLSPQVGKAKVKPPQVISQDGTAMEQDELLEDLSLTPLQRKGKEAIKERTEKRANNKKS
;
A
#
# COMPACT_ATOMS: atom_id res chain seq x y z
N MET A 1 -48.53 32.96 -43.70
CA MET A 1 -48.21 33.22 -42.28
C MET A 1 -47.96 31.95 -41.45
N PHE A 2 -48.05 30.73 -42.01
CA PHE A 2 -47.81 29.47 -41.28
C PHE A 2 -46.36 28.95 -41.35
N TYR A 3 -45.57 29.40 -42.32
CA TYR A 3 -44.18 28.92 -42.49
C TYR A 3 -43.17 29.55 -41.51
N LEU A 4 -43.50 30.71 -40.93
CA LEU A 4 -42.62 31.41 -39.98
C LEU A 4 -42.66 30.77 -38.57
N LEU A 5 -43.80 30.18 -38.19
CA LEU A 5 -43.95 29.44 -36.93
C LEU A 5 -43.23 28.08 -36.97
N SER A 6 -43.21 27.43 -38.13
CA SER A 6 -42.54 26.14 -38.34
C SER A 6 -41.02 26.24 -38.23
N PHE A 7 -40.43 27.35 -38.69
CA PHE A 7 -38.98 27.57 -38.58
C PHE A 7 -38.54 27.88 -37.13
N LEU A 8 -39.40 28.55 -36.35
CA LEU A 8 -39.11 28.86 -34.94
C LEU A 8 -39.14 27.61 -34.05
N LEU A 9 -40.02 26.65 -34.34
CA LEU A 9 -40.12 25.37 -33.61
C LEU A 9 -38.97 24.41 -33.94
N LEU A 10 -38.45 24.40 -35.17
CA LEU A 10 -37.31 23.57 -35.53
C LEU A 10 -36.01 24.07 -34.88
N ALA A 11 -35.87 25.38 -34.68
CA ALA A 11 -34.71 25.96 -33.98
C ALA A 11 -34.68 25.56 -32.50
N PHE A 12 -35.83 25.44 -31.83
CA PHE A 12 -35.88 24.98 -30.43
C PHE A 12 -35.58 23.49 -30.26
N ALA A 13 -35.90 22.65 -31.27
CA ALA A 13 -35.62 21.23 -31.21
C ALA A 13 -34.11 20.92 -31.35
N VAL A 14 -33.38 21.65 -32.20
CA VAL A 14 -31.93 21.44 -32.40
C VAL A 14 -31.10 22.00 -31.23
N LEU A 15 -31.61 23.00 -30.50
CA LEU A 15 -30.96 23.52 -29.29
C LEU A 15 -31.09 22.60 -28.07
N SER A 16 -31.96 21.59 -28.10
CA SER A 16 -32.14 20.67 -26.96
C SER A 16 -31.14 19.50 -26.93
N GLU A 17 -30.39 19.27 -28.02
CA GLU A 17 -29.29 18.28 -28.07
C GLU A 17 -27.90 18.89 -27.85
N ALA A 18 -27.81 20.22 -27.74
CA ALA A 18 -26.60 20.89 -27.27
C ALA A 18 -26.51 20.76 -25.74
N ARG A 19 -26.22 19.55 -25.26
CA ARG A 19 -25.85 19.27 -23.86
C ARG A 19 -24.56 20.06 -23.59
N MET A 20 -24.70 21.29 -23.09
CA MET A 20 -23.58 22.19 -22.83
C MET A 20 -22.51 21.45 -21.99
N PRO A 21 -21.28 21.25 -22.49
CA PRO A 21 -20.22 20.59 -21.73
C PRO A 21 -19.69 21.44 -20.56
N PHE A 22 -20.21 22.66 -20.38
CA PHE A 22 -19.70 23.67 -19.45
C PHE A 22 -20.30 23.64 -18.05
N PHE A 23 -21.34 22.84 -17.78
CA PHE A 23 -21.85 22.59 -16.43
C PHE A 23 -21.34 21.28 -15.81
N GLY A 24 -20.27 20.71 -16.36
CA GLY A 24 -19.48 19.73 -15.62
C GLY A 24 -18.88 20.42 -14.41
N LYS A 25 -19.38 20.10 -13.20
CA LYS A 25 -18.74 20.49 -11.94
C LYS A 25 -17.24 20.25 -12.12
N ARG A 26 -16.42 21.32 -12.08
CA ARG A 26 -14.96 21.18 -12.13
C ARG A 26 -14.60 20.06 -11.17
N LYS A 27 -13.89 19.03 -11.63
CA LYS A 27 -13.50 17.89 -10.78
C LYS A 27 -12.72 18.47 -9.62
N GLU A 28 -13.40 18.56 -8.48
CA GLU A 28 -12.83 19.06 -7.24
C GLU A 28 -11.72 18.10 -6.87
N TYR A 29 -10.52 18.63 -6.69
CA TYR A 29 -9.37 17.82 -6.35
C TYR A 29 -9.65 17.10 -5.02
N THR A 30 -9.56 15.77 -5.03
CA THR A 30 -9.63 14.96 -3.82
C THR A 30 -8.32 14.22 -3.61
N PRO A 31 -7.73 14.28 -2.41
CA PRO A 31 -6.50 13.56 -2.11
C PRO A 31 -6.72 12.04 -2.03
N LEU A 32 -7.97 11.60 -1.78
CA LEU A 32 -8.33 10.20 -1.63
C LEU A 32 -8.79 9.61 -2.96
N VAL A 33 -8.12 8.52 -3.37
CA VAL A 33 -8.42 7.80 -4.61
C VAL A 33 -8.69 6.33 -4.30
N PHE A 34 -9.79 5.82 -4.83
CA PHE A 34 -10.17 4.41 -4.75
C PHE A 34 -10.25 3.81 -6.16
N PHE A 35 -9.32 2.91 -6.45
CA PHE A 35 -9.31 2.10 -7.67
C PHE A 35 -10.19 0.86 -7.46
N THR A 36 -11.22 0.73 -8.29
CA THR A 36 -12.29 -0.26 -8.15
C THR A 36 -12.68 -0.84 -9.51
N VAL A 37 -13.61 -1.79 -9.48
CA VAL A 37 -14.25 -2.39 -10.65
C VAL A 37 -15.77 -2.19 -10.57
N PRO A 38 -16.53 -2.43 -11.65
CA PRO A 38 -17.98 -2.39 -11.60
C PRO A 38 -18.54 -3.32 -10.53
N LYS A 39 -19.62 -2.88 -9.88
CA LYS A 39 -20.30 -3.65 -8.82
C LYS A 39 -20.70 -5.03 -9.29
N GLY A 40 -20.58 -6.02 -8.41
CA GLY A 40 -20.91 -7.41 -8.70
C GLY A 40 -19.83 -8.17 -9.47
N LEU A 41 -18.75 -7.52 -9.92
CA LEU A 41 -17.63 -8.19 -10.59
C LEU A 41 -16.62 -8.74 -9.58
N MET A 42 -16.35 -8.01 -8.49
CA MET A 42 -15.49 -8.47 -7.39
C MET A 42 -16.16 -8.18 -6.04
N PRO A 43 -16.50 -9.21 -5.24
CA PRO A 43 -17.15 -9.01 -3.93
C PRO A 43 -16.25 -8.25 -2.94
N GLU A 44 -14.92 -8.37 -3.08
CA GLU A 44 -13.96 -7.60 -2.29
C GLU A 44 -14.11 -6.10 -2.56
N CYS A 45 -14.26 -5.70 -3.82
CA CYS A 45 -14.44 -4.29 -4.18
C CYS A 45 -15.75 -3.73 -3.62
N ASP A 46 -16.83 -4.52 -3.63
CA ASP A 46 -18.12 -4.12 -3.06
C ASP A 46 -18.07 -3.98 -1.53
N ALA A 47 -17.35 -4.88 -0.85
CA ALA A 47 -17.12 -4.81 0.59
C ALA A 47 -16.32 -3.55 0.97
N VAL A 48 -15.26 -3.27 0.22
CA VAL A 48 -14.43 -2.07 0.42
C VAL A 48 -15.19 -0.79 0.09
N GLU A 49 -15.96 -0.76 -0.99
CA GLU A 49 -16.82 0.37 -1.36
C GLU A 49 -17.82 0.70 -0.24
N LYS A 50 -18.40 -0.32 0.40
CA LYS A 50 -19.27 -0.11 1.57
C LYS A 50 -18.51 0.52 2.74
N ALA A 51 -17.32 0.01 3.06
CA ALA A 51 -16.52 0.54 4.16
C ALA A 51 -16.01 1.97 3.88
N VAL A 52 -15.62 2.28 2.64
CA VAL A 52 -15.21 3.62 2.21
C VAL A 52 -16.37 4.60 2.32
N ARG A 53 -17.60 4.21 1.93
CA ARG A 53 -18.80 5.05 2.11
C ARG A 53 -19.09 5.35 3.57
N ASP A 54 -18.88 4.40 4.47
CA ASP A 54 -19.03 4.63 5.91
C ASP A 54 -18.02 5.69 6.39
N VAL A 55 -16.76 5.59 5.95
CA VAL A 55 -15.69 6.55 6.31
C VAL A 55 -15.91 7.93 5.69
N GLU A 56 -16.38 8.02 4.44
CA GLU A 56 -16.76 9.29 3.80
C GLU A 56 -17.84 10.02 4.60
N LYS A 57 -18.85 9.30 5.09
CA LYS A 57 -19.92 9.87 5.92
C LYS A 57 -19.40 10.26 7.30
N GLU A 58 -18.56 9.44 7.91
CA GLU A 58 -18.00 9.68 9.24
C GLU A 58 -17.10 10.92 9.27
N LEU A 59 -16.23 11.09 8.26
CA LEU A 59 -15.22 12.15 8.23
C LEU A 59 -15.63 13.35 7.37
N GLY A 60 -16.74 13.28 6.62
CA GLY A 60 -17.17 14.34 5.70
C GLY A 60 -16.23 14.55 4.52
N VAL A 61 -15.41 13.54 4.17
CA VAL A 61 -14.44 13.59 3.06
C VAL A 61 -15.04 13.01 1.78
N ARG A 62 -14.47 13.38 0.64
CA ARG A 62 -14.83 12.80 -0.67
C ARG A 62 -13.71 11.91 -1.20
N VAL A 63 -14.08 10.76 -1.72
CA VAL A 63 -13.15 9.82 -2.38
C VAL A 63 -13.44 9.76 -3.88
N GLU A 64 -12.41 10.01 -4.68
CA GLU A 64 -12.47 9.83 -6.13
C GLU A 64 -12.42 8.34 -6.46
N ARG A 65 -13.47 7.85 -7.13
CA ARG A 65 -13.60 6.46 -7.54
C ARG A 65 -13.18 6.31 -9.00
N LEU A 66 -12.18 5.48 -9.23
CA LEU A 66 -11.63 5.20 -10.55
C LEU A 66 -11.90 3.74 -10.90
N ASP A 67 -12.80 3.53 -11.86
CA ASP A 67 -13.11 2.20 -12.39
C ASP A 67 -12.06 1.81 -13.43
N ILE A 68 -11.23 0.83 -13.12
CA ILE A 68 -10.10 0.44 -13.98
C ILE A 68 -10.57 -0.27 -15.26
N LEU A 69 -11.74 -0.92 -15.25
CA LEU A 69 -12.25 -1.62 -16.43
C LEU A 69 -12.94 -0.67 -17.39
N ARG A 70 -13.49 0.43 -16.89
CA ARG A 70 -14.17 1.44 -17.71
C ARG A 70 -13.26 2.58 -18.15
N ASN A 71 -12.15 2.82 -17.45
CA ASN A 71 -11.26 3.94 -17.73
C ASN A 71 -9.80 3.46 -17.88
N PRO A 72 -9.26 3.40 -19.12
CA PRO A 72 -7.89 2.93 -19.35
C PRO A 72 -6.84 3.85 -18.71
N THR A 73 -7.13 5.13 -18.51
CA THR A 73 -6.23 6.04 -17.79
C THR A 73 -6.15 5.67 -16.30
N ALA A 74 -7.25 5.20 -15.71
CA ALA A 74 -7.25 4.73 -14.32
C ALA A 74 -6.43 3.44 -14.18
N GLU A 75 -6.57 2.51 -15.12
CA GLU A 75 -5.76 1.30 -15.19
C GLU A 75 -4.26 1.64 -15.30
N ALA A 76 -3.89 2.49 -16.26
CA ALA A 76 -2.50 2.92 -16.44
C ALA A 76 -1.94 3.60 -15.17
N ALA A 77 -2.73 4.48 -14.54
CA ALA A 77 -2.33 5.13 -13.29
C ALA A 77 -2.14 4.11 -12.15
N MET A 78 -3.04 3.12 -12.03
CA MET A 78 -2.90 2.06 -11.03
C MET A 78 -1.63 1.24 -11.26
N SER A 79 -1.36 0.84 -12.51
CA SER A 79 -0.17 0.06 -12.89
C SER A 79 1.14 0.80 -12.60
N LEU A 80 1.16 2.14 -12.68
CA LEU A 80 2.32 2.95 -12.29
C LEU A 80 2.50 3.01 -10.76
N LEU A 81 1.42 2.95 -10.00
CA LEU A 81 1.45 3.04 -8.54
C LEU A 81 1.70 1.68 -7.88
N THR A 82 1.24 0.58 -8.49
CA THR A 82 1.32 -0.75 -7.90
C THR A 82 1.17 -1.87 -8.93
N ASN A 83 1.75 -3.03 -8.61
CA ASN A 83 1.55 -4.28 -9.37
C ASN A 83 0.40 -5.13 -8.81
N LYS A 84 -0.43 -4.56 -7.93
CA LYS A 84 -1.52 -5.27 -7.23
C LYS A 84 -2.86 -5.10 -7.95
N SER A 85 -3.75 -6.06 -7.75
CA SER A 85 -5.13 -6.00 -8.24
C SER A 85 -5.99 -5.06 -7.39
N PRO A 86 -7.11 -4.53 -7.93
CA PRO A 86 -8.14 -3.92 -7.09
C PRO A 86 -8.72 -4.95 -6.10
N PRO A 87 -9.33 -4.52 -4.98
CA PRO A 87 -9.52 -3.14 -4.54
C PRO A 87 -8.22 -2.48 -4.02
N PHE A 88 -7.95 -1.26 -4.48
CA PHE A 88 -6.73 -0.52 -4.15
C PHE A 88 -7.03 0.93 -3.79
N LEU A 89 -6.52 1.38 -2.65
CA LEU A 89 -6.74 2.73 -2.12
C LEU A 89 -5.41 3.48 -2.10
N TYR A 90 -5.44 4.72 -2.57
CA TYR A 90 -4.27 5.58 -2.66
C TYR A 90 -4.58 6.97 -2.10
N HIS A 91 -3.66 7.49 -1.29
CA HIS A 91 -3.72 8.87 -0.79
C HIS A 91 -2.65 9.69 -1.50
N ARG A 92 -3.05 10.71 -2.26
CA ARG A 92 -2.15 11.53 -3.09
C ARG A 92 -1.12 12.30 -2.27
N GLU A 93 -1.52 12.95 -1.18
CA GLU A 93 -0.58 13.79 -0.40
C GLU A 93 0.44 12.98 0.39
N SER A 94 0.01 11.93 1.09
CA SER A 94 0.90 11.08 1.89
C SER A 94 1.58 9.99 1.08
N CYS A 95 1.24 9.84 -0.21
CA CYS A 95 1.66 8.75 -1.10
C CYS A 95 1.41 7.34 -0.52
N GLN A 96 0.49 7.21 0.43
CA GLN A 96 0.23 5.95 1.10
C GLN A 96 -0.75 5.09 0.31
N THR A 97 -0.56 3.78 0.43
CA THR A 97 -1.41 2.79 -0.21
C THR A 97 -2.02 1.87 0.83
N VAL A 98 -3.30 1.51 0.62
CA VAL A 98 -3.96 0.44 1.36
C VAL A 98 -4.38 -0.61 0.37
N HIS A 99 -3.83 -1.80 0.56
CA HIS A 99 -4.24 -2.99 -0.16
C HIS A 99 -5.10 -3.84 0.77
N ILE A 100 -6.21 -4.34 0.24
CA ILE A 100 -7.05 -5.26 0.97
C ILE A 100 -6.83 -6.60 0.30
N PRO A 101 -6.08 -7.52 0.93
CA PRO A 101 -5.80 -8.79 0.31
C PRO A 101 -7.12 -9.50 0.00
N PRO A 102 -7.19 -10.21 -1.15
CA PRO A 102 -8.30 -11.11 -1.38
C PRO A 102 -8.37 -12.08 -0.20
N ALA A 103 -9.57 -12.58 0.10
CA ALA A 103 -9.75 -13.57 1.15
C ALA A 103 -9.12 -14.90 0.71
N THR A 104 -7.79 -15.01 0.76
CA THR A 104 -7.05 -16.23 0.50
C THR A 104 -7.22 -17.18 1.68
N GLY A 105 -8.29 -17.95 1.63
CA GLY A 105 -8.18 -19.37 1.95
C GLY A 105 -8.05 -20.12 0.63
N GLU A 106 -7.20 -21.14 0.56
CA GLU A 106 -7.44 -22.29 -0.32
C GLU A 106 -8.77 -22.91 0.09
N ALA A 107 -9.86 -22.26 -0.28
CA ALA A 107 -11.20 -22.76 -0.06
C ALA A 107 -11.70 -23.14 -1.44
N SER A 108 -11.88 -24.45 -1.61
CA SER A 108 -12.87 -25.02 -2.49
C SER A 108 -14.09 -24.09 -2.62
N ALA A 109 -14.68 -24.07 -3.81
CA ALA A 109 -15.68 -23.12 -4.33
C ALA A 109 -17.01 -22.95 -3.54
N ALA A 110 -17.03 -23.18 -2.24
CA ALA A 110 -18.20 -23.18 -1.36
C ALA A 110 -18.05 -22.34 -0.09
N SER A 111 -16.89 -21.72 0.22
CA SER A 111 -16.75 -20.89 1.42
C SER A 111 -16.55 -19.41 1.06
N VAL A 112 -17.64 -18.65 1.14
CA VAL A 112 -17.62 -17.18 1.09
C VAL A 112 -17.00 -16.68 2.40
N VAL A 113 -15.67 -16.67 2.48
CA VAL A 113 -14.98 -16.02 3.59
C VAL A 113 -15.22 -14.52 3.44
N PRO A 114 -15.86 -13.86 4.41
CA PRO A 114 -16.12 -12.42 4.32
C PRO A 114 -14.79 -11.68 4.28
N THR A 115 -14.61 -10.85 3.24
CA THR A 115 -13.45 -9.96 3.13
C THR A 115 -13.40 -9.07 4.37
N TYR A 116 -12.40 -9.28 5.22
CA TYR A 116 -12.22 -8.47 6.41
C TYR A 116 -11.60 -7.12 6.02
N VAL A 117 -12.36 -6.04 6.25
CA VAL A 117 -11.91 -4.67 6.00
C VAL A 117 -11.63 -3.97 7.32
N ASP A 118 -10.37 -3.65 7.55
CA ASP A 118 -9.92 -2.90 8.73
C ASP A 118 -10.36 -1.44 8.63
N LYS A 119 -11.46 -1.10 9.30
CA LYS A 119 -12.04 0.26 9.30
C LYS A 119 -11.11 1.29 9.92
N ASP A 120 -10.32 0.94 10.93
CA ASP A 120 -9.40 1.87 11.56
C ASP A 120 -8.23 2.22 10.63
N ARG A 121 -7.76 1.23 9.86
CA ARG A 121 -6.79 1.47 8.78
C ARG A 121 -7.38 2.37 7.69
N LEU A 122 -8.65 2.20 7.32
CA LEU A 122 -9.32 3.08 6.36
C LEU A 122 -9.47 4.52 6.88
N ARG A 123 -9.77 4.71 8.18
CA ARG A 123 -9.80 6.03 8.80
C ARG A 123 -8.43 6.69 8.82
N ALA A 124 -7.39 5.93 9.18
CA ALA A 124 -6.02 6.42 9.17
C ALA A 124 -5.56 6.79 7.74
N TRP A 125 -5.92 5.97 6.75
CA TRP A 125 -5.75 6.30 5.33
C TRP A 125 -6.46 7.60 4.97
N ALA A 126 -7.76 7.73 5.27
CA ALA A 126 -8.56 8.89 4.90
C ALA A 126 -8.08 10.20 5.54
N THR A 127 -7.42 10.12 6.70
CA THR A 127 -6.84 11.27 7.41
C THR A 127 -5.38 11.53 7.06
N GLY A 128 -4.77 10.72 6.18
CA GLY A 128 -3.35 10.82 5.81
C GLY A 128 -2.37 10.45 6.94
N ARG A 129 -2.84 9.83 8.03
CA ARG A 129 -1.98 9.39 9.14
C ARG A 129 -1.05 8.27 8.66
N TYR A 130 0.15 8.22 9.22
CA TYR A 130 1.11 7.17 8.89
C TYR A 130 0.52 5.77 9.11
N LEU A 131 0.49 4.98 8.04
CA LEU A 131 0.08 3.59 8.07
C LEU A 131 1.31 2.70 8.18
N SER A 132 1.37 1.92 9.26
CA SER A 132 2.37 0.86 9.36
C SER A 132 2.24 -0.09 8.15
N PRO A 133 3.36 -0.51 7.55
CA PRO A 133 3.35 -1.45 6.43
C PRO A 133 2.48 -2.67 6.78
N GLN A 134 1.61 -3.06 5.85
CA GLN A 134 0.94 -4.36 5.88
C GLN A 134 2.02 -5.41 5.57
N VAL A 135 2.93 -5.63 6.52
CA VAL A 135 3.64 -6.90 6.55
C VAL A 135 2.52 -7.88 6.82
N GLY A 136 2.12 -8.62 5.78
CA GLY A 136 1.22 -9.74 5.99
C GLY A 136 1.78 -10.53 7.17
N LYS A 137 0.90 -11.12 7.97
CA LYS A 137 1.32 -12.21 8.86
C LYS A 137 1.76 -13.40 8.01
N ALA A 138 2.67 -13.22 7.05
CA ALA A 138 3.72 -14.17 6.88
C ALA A 138 4.31 -14.29 8.29
N LYS A 139 4.03 -15.42 8.93
CA LYS A 139 5.04 -16.06 9.76
C LYS A 139 6.26 -16.29 8.86
N VAL A 140 6.94 -15.22 8.43
CA VAL A 140 8.39 -15.27 8.47
C VAL A 140 8.60 -15.47 9.96
N LYS A 141 8.79 -16.75 10.34
CA LYS A 141 9.54 -17.01 11.56
C LYS A 141 10.68 -15.99 11.46
N PRO A 142 10.82 -15.02 12.38
CA PRO A 142 12.07 -14.27 12.42
C PRO A 142 13.15 -15.34 12.28
N PRO A 143 14.16 -15.19 11.39
CA PRO A 143 15.18 -16.21 11.22
C PRO A 143 15.50 -16.62 12.64
N GLN A 144 15.17 -17.88 12.96
CA GLN A 144 15.24 -18.34 14.32
C GLN A 144 16.73 -18.23 14.54
N VAL A 145 17.14 -17.16 15.22
CA VAL A 145 18.49 -16.97 15.70
C VAL A 145 18.55 -18.10 16.69
N ILE A 146 18.94 -19.27 16.17
CA ILE A 146 19.56 -20.29 16.95
C ILE A 146 20.68 -19.49 17.57
N SER A 147 20.52 -19.15 18.84
CA SER A 147 21.57 -18.70 19.71
C SER A 147 22.62 -19.82 19.69
N GLN A 148 23.43 -19.84 18.64
CA GLN A 148 24.76 -20.42 18.66
C GLN A 148 25.64 -19.32 19.25
N ASP A 149 25.47 -19.13 20.56
CA ASP A 149 26.26 -18.25 21.43
C ASP A 149 27.72 -18.76 21.56
N GLY A 150 28.33 -19.22 20.46
CA GLY A 150 29.68 -19.75 20.48
C GLY A 150 30.41 -19.73 19.13
N THR A 151 29.73 -19.60 17.99
CA THR A 151 30.39 -19.76 16.67
C THR A 151 30.42 -18.47 15.85
N ALA A 152 29.49 -17.53 16.08
CA ALA A 152 29.43 -16.28 15.32
C ALA A 152 30.56 -15.29 15.69
N MET A 153 30.99 -15.29 16.96
CA MET A 153 32.07 -14.39 17.41
C MET A 153 33.45 -14.79 16.85
N GLU A 154 33.72 -16.09 16.69
CA GLU A 154 34.98 -16.56 16.11
C GLU A 154 35.07 -16.25 14.61
N GLN A 155 33.93 -16.23 13.91
CA GLN A 155 33.89 -16.00 12.46
C GLN A 155 34.12 -14.53 12.10
N ASP A 156 33.62 -13.60 12.92
CA ASP A 156 33.87 -12.16 12.76
C ASP A 156 35.32 -11.80 13.12
N GLU A 157 35.89 -12.40 14.18
CA GLU A 157 37.30 -12.19 14.56
C GLU A 157 38.27 -12.70 13.47
N LEU A 158 37.91 -13.77 12.77
CA LEU A 158 38.66 -14.33 11.64
C LEU A 158 38.66 -13.41 10.40
N LEU A 159 37.54 -12.72 10.14
CA LEU A 159 37.41 -11.79 9.02
C LEU A 159 38.20 -10.50 9.27
N GLU A 160 38.21 -10.00 10.50
CA GLU A 160 39.00 -8.83 10.87
C GLU A 160 40.51 -9.09 10.74
N ASP A 161 40.99 -10.27 11.14
CA ASP A 161 42.41 -10.62 11.09
C ASP A 161 42.98 -10.74 9.66
N LEU A 162 42.14 -10.96 8.65
CA LEU A 162 42.53 -10.99 7.24
C LEU A 162 42.75 -9.58 6.66
N SER A 163 42.22 -8.54 7.30
CA SER A 163 42.34 -7.14 6.85
C SER A 163 43.51 -6.38 7.48
N LEU A 164 44.20 -6.96 8.46
CA LEU A 164 45.25 -6.30 9.22
C LEU A 164 46.62 -6.38 8.55
N THR A 165 47.37 -5.28 8.63
CA THR A 165 48.79 -5.28 8.24
C THR A 165 49.64 -6.14 9.21
N PRO A 166 50.79 -6.68 8.77
CA PRO A 166 51.63 -7.55 9.62
C PRO A 166 52.05 -6.92 10.96
N LEU A 167 52.26 -5.59 10.98
CA LEU A 167 52.59 -4.85 12.19
C LEU A 167 51.42 -4.79 13.19
N GLN A 168 50.19 -4.64 12.68
CA GLN A 168 48.97 -4.55 13.49
C GLN A 168 48.59 -5.91 14.10
N ARG A 169 48.79 -7.01 13.36
CA ARG A 169 48.57 -8.37 13.87
C ARG A 169 49.46 -8.66 15.09
N LYS A 170 50.75 -8.33 15.00
CA LYS A 170 51.69 -8.46 16.12
C LYS A 170 51.29 -7.62 17.34
N GLY A 171 50.72 -6.43 17.11
CA GLY A 171 50.17 -5.59 18.17
C GLY A 171 48.95 -6.20 18.86
N LYS A 172 48.01 -6.77 18.09
CA LYS A 172 46.80 -7.45 18.59
C LYS A 172 47.18 -8.68 19.43
N GLU A 173 48.11 -9.51 18.95
CA GLU A 173 48.62 -10.68 19.67
C GLU A 173 49.30 -10.30 21.00
N ALA A 174 50.14 -9.26 21.00
CA ALA A 174 50.82 -8.80 22.22
C ALA A 174 49.83 -8.27 23.28
N ILE A 175 48.71 -7.67 22.86
CA ILE A 175 47.66 -7.23 23.78
C ILE A 175 46.89 -8.44 24.32
N LYS A 176 46.56 -9.42 23.47
CA LYS A 176 45.88 -10.66 23.87
C LYS A 176 46.69 -11.42 24.93
N GLU A 177 47.99 -11.61 24.70
CA GLU A 177 48.90 -12.25 25.64
C GLU A 177 49.00 -11.51 26.99
N ARG A 178 49.06 -10.17 26.97
CA ARG A 178 49.06 -9.35 28.20
C ARG A 178 47.75 -9.48 28.98
N THR A 179 46.64 -9.62 28.28
CA THR A 179 45.31 -9.69 28.86
C THR A 179 45.08 -11.05 29.52
N GLU A 180 45.52 -12.12 28.87
CA GLU A 180 45.47 -13.48 29.41
C GLU A 180 46.36 -13.65 30.64
N LYS A 181 47.59 -13.11 30.63
CA LYS A 181 48.46 -13.11 31.82
C LYS A 181 47.84 -12.38 33.01
N ARG A 182 47.17 -11.25 32.77
CA ARG A 182 46.43 -10.51 33.81
C ARG A 182 45.20 -11.25 34.32
N ALA A 183 44.49 -11.95 33.43
CA ALA A 183 43.33 -12.75 33.79
C ALA A 183 43.72 -13.97 34.65
N ASN A 184 44.83 -14.64 34.31
CA ASN A 184 45.34 -15.79 35.07
C ASN A 184 45.92 -15.38 36.43
N ASN A 185 46.63 -14.24 36.53
CA ASN A 185 47.10 -13.72 37.83
C ASN A 185 45.97 -13.24 38.76
N LYS A 186 44.77 -12.98 38.24
CA LYS A 186 43.60 -12.57 39.04
C LYS A 186 42.76 -13.75 39.53
N LYS A 187 43.04 -14.96 39.01
CA LYS A 187 42.38 -16.22 39.37
C LYS A 187 43.22 -17.10 40.30
N SER A 188 44.47 -16.69 40.59
CA SER A 188 45.31 -17.24 41.66
C SER A 188 45.30 -16.29 42.86
#